data_AF-A0A7C4XR86-F1
#
_entry.id   AF-A0A7C4XR86-F1
#
_cell.length_a   1.000
_cell.length_b   1.000
_cell.length_c   1.000
_cell.angle_alpha   90.00
_cell.angle_beta   90.00
_cell.angle_gamma   90.00
#
_symmetry.space_group_name_H-M   'P 1'
#
loop_
_entity.id
_entity.type
_entity.pdbx_description
1 polymer ?
#
loop_
_entity_poly.entity_id
_entity_poly.type
_entity_poly.pdbx_seq_one_letter_code
_entity_poly.pdbx_strand_id
1 'polypeptide(L)' 'MKKQDFTTIQLKRDLVSKLKEIKRYPRETYEETIERLIKNETNNVAIDQYDKFLHEAQKQKMKDLW' A
#
# COMPACT_ATOMS: atom_id res chain seq x y z
N MET A 1 -9.78 -13.20 -23.66
CA MET A 1 -10.09 -12.88 -22.25
C MET A 1 -8.90 -13.33 -21.41
N LYS A 2 -8.30 -12.46 -20.58
CA LYS A 2 -7.27 -12.89 -19.62
C LYS A 2 -7.93 -13.85 -18.63
N LYS A 3 -7.35 -15.04 -18.44
CA LYS A 3 -7.80 -15.98 -17.42
C LYS A 3 -7.58 -15.35 -16.04
N GLN A 4 -8.63 -15.25 -15.24
CA GLN A 4 -8.51 -14.95 -13.82
C GLN A 4 -8.30 -16.28 -13.10
N ASP A 5 -7.07 -16.53 -12.67
CA ASP A 5 -6.73 -17.70 -11.87
C ASP A 5 -7.02 -17.38 -10.39
N PHE A 6 -7.97 -18.11 -9.79
CA PHE A 6 -8.34 -17.93 -8.39
C PHE A 6 -7.58 -18.91 -7.50
N THR A 7 -7.03 -18.41 -6.40
CA THR A 7 -6.34 -19.22 -5.39
C THR A 7 -7.05 -19.12 -4.05
N THR A 8 -7.12 -20.23 -3.32
CA THR A 8 -7.70 -20.23 -1.97
C THR A 8 -6.62 -19.89 -0.95
N ILE A 9 -6.83 -18.86 -0.15
CA ILE A 9 -5.97 -18.51 0.99
C ILE A 9 -6.71 -18.73 2.30
N GLN A 10 -6.02 -19.26 3.31
CA GLN A 10 -6.58 -19.39 4.65
C GLN A 10 -6.26 -18.13 5.46
N LEU A 11 -7.31 -17.50 6.00
CA LEU A 11 -7.19 -16.32 6.85
C LEU A 11 -7.85 -16.59 8.20
N LYS A 12 -7.29 -16.01 9.26
CA LYS A 12 -7.92 -16.03 10.59
C LYS A 12 -9.26 -15.30 10.52
N ARG A 13 -10.28 -15.84 11.18
CA ARG A 13 -11.64 -15.24 11.22
C ARG A 13 -11.63 -13.79 11.71
N ASP A 14 -10.83 -13.49 12.72
CA ASP A 14 -10.66 -12.12 13.24
C ASP A 14 -10.17 -11.14 12.17
N LEU A 15 -9.27 -11.58 11.30
CA LEU A 15 -8.72 -10.76 10.21
C LEU A 15 -9.76 -10.51 9.13
N VAL A 16 -10.61 -11.50 8.82
CA VAL A 16 -11.75 -11.34 7.90
C VAL A 16 -12.79 -10.36 8.46
N SER A 17 -13.04 -10.38 9.77
CA SER A 17 -13.93 -9.41 10.42
C SER A 17 -13.37 -7.98 10.28
N LYS A 18 -12.09 -7.78 10.56
CA LYS A 18 -11.41 -6.48 10.36
C LYS A 18 -11.45 -6.03 8.91
N LEU A 19 -11.23 -6.93 7.95
CA LEU A 19 -11.38 -6.65 6.52
C LEU A 19 -12.80 -6.20 6.16
N LYS A 20 -13.82 -6.72 6.85
CA LYS A 20 -15.22 -6.33 6.63
C LYS A 20 -15.52 -4.93 7.17
N GLU A 21 -14.92 -4.54 8.29
CA GLU A 21 -15.10 -3.22 8.91
C GLU A 21 -14.48 -2.09 8.08
N ILE A 22 -13.36 -2.35 7.41
CA ILE A 22 -12.65 -1.33 6.61
C ILE A 22 -13.22 -1.17 5.19
N LYS A 23 -14.32 -1.86 4.88
CA LYS A 23 -15.00 -1.70 3.59
C LYS A 23 -15.58 -0.29 3.47
N ARG A 24 -15.30 0.39 2.37
CA ARG A 24 -15.79 1.73 2.04
C ARG A 24 -17.26 1.73 1.65
N TYR A 25 -17.75 0.65 1.06
CA TYR A 25 -19.14 0.52 0.64
C TYR A 25 -19.67 -0.91 0.84
N PRO A 26 -21.00 -1.10 1.00
CA PRO A 26 -21.59 -2.39 1.35
C PRO A 26 -21.28 -3.55 0.39
N ARG A 27 -20.94 -3.24 -0.87
CA ARG A 27 -20.67 -4.22 -1.94
C ARG A 27 -19.19 -4.37 -2.30
N GLU A 28 -18.27 -3.76 -1.56
CA GLU A 28 -16.83 -3.88 -1.82
C GLU A 28 -16.39 -5.33 -1.63
N THR A 29 -15.65 -5.86 -2.62
CA THR A 29 -15.06 -7.19 -2.54
C THR A 29 -13.82 -7.17 -1.66
N TYR A 30 -13.44 -8.34 -1.15
CA TYR A 30 -12.19 -8.44 -0.38
C TYR A 30 -10.97 -8.19 -1.27
N GLU A 31 -11.01 -8.55 -2.56
CA GLU A 31 -9.95 -8.24 -3.52
C GLU A 31 -9.77 -6.72 -3.67
N GLU A 32 -10.84 -5.96 -3.92
CA GLU A 32 -10.78 -4.49 -4.02
C GLU A 32 -10.23 -3.85 -2.72
N THR A 33 -10.66 -4.37 -1.57
CA THR A 33 -10.18 -3.91 -0.26
C THR A 33 -8.68 -4.16 -0.11
N ILE A 34 -8.21 -5.36 -0.48
CA ILE A 34 -6.80 -5.77 -0.40
C ILE A 34 -5.96 -4.98 -1.40
N GLU A 35 -6.39 -4.83 -2.66
CA GLU A 35 -5.69 -4.03 -3.66
C GLU A 35 -5.51 -2.58 -3.21
N ARG A 36 -6.55 -2.00 -2.62
CA ARG A 36 -6.48 -0.64 -2.05
C ARG A 36 -5.47 -0.54 -0.92
N LEU A 37 -5.45 -1.52 -0.01
CA LEU A 37 -4.47 -1.56 1.08
C LEU A 37 -3.05 -1.68 0.55
N ILE A 38 -2.81 -2.58 -0.41
CA ILE A 38 -1.51 -2.76 -1.06
C ILE A 38 -1.07 -1.46 -1.75
N LYS A 39 -1.98 -0.81 -2.48
CA LYS A 39 -1.71 0.46 -3.17
C LYS A 39 -1.36 1.58 -2.19
N ASN A 40 -2.09 1.69 -1.09
CA ASN A 40 -1.80 2.66 -0.04
C ASN A 40 -0.42 2.42 0.58
N GLU A 41 -0.07 1.17 0.88
CA GLU A 41 1.24 0.82 1.43
C GLU A 41 2.36 1.10 0.43
N THR A 42 2.17 0.73 -0.84
CA THR A 42 3.16 0.96 -1.90
C THR A 42 3.38 2.44 -2.17
N ASN A 43 2.31 3.24 -2.14
CA ASN A 43 2.41 4.69 -2.28
C ASN A 43 3.14 5.31 -1.08
N ASN A 44 2.92 4.82 0.13
CA ASN A 44 3.67 5.27 1.31
C ASN A 44 5.16 4.94 1.18
N VAL A 45 5.51 3.75 0.67
CA VAL A 45 6.91 3.38 0.40
C VAL A 45 7.54 4.30 -0.67
N ALA A 46 6.80 4.62 -1.74
CA ALA A 46 7.27 5.51 -2.79
C ALA A 46 7.47 6.96 -2.28
N ILE A 47 6.58 7.44 -1.40
CA ILE A 47 6.71 8.75 -0.75
C ILE A 47 7.91 8.75 0.21
N ASP A 48 8.10 7.69 0.99
CA ASP A 48 9.24 7.56 1.91
C ASP A 48 10.59 7.50 1.15
N GLN A 49 10.62 6.90 -0.04
CA GLN A 49 11.78 6.93 -0.94
C GLN A 49 12.03 8.32 -1.54
N TYR A 50 10.97 9.03 -1.93
CA TYR A 50 11.07 10.40 -2.44
C TYR A 50 11.60 11.38 -1.38
N ASP A 51 11.08 11.31 -0.15
CA ASP A 51 11.53 12.14 0.96
C ASP A 51 12.99 11.83 1.34
N LYS A 52 13.39 10.55 1.33
CA LYS A 52 14.80 10.15 1.51
C LYS A 52 15.70 10.74 0.43
N PHE A 53 15.30 10.66 -0.85
CA PHE A 53 16.04 11.25 -1.96
C PHE A 53 16.16 12.77 -1.84
N LEU A 54 15.07 13.46 -1.46
CA LEU A 54 15.06 14.90 -1.27
C LEU A 54 16.00 15.32 -0.12
N HIS A 55 15.96 14.61 1.00
CA HIS A 55 16.85 14.86 2.13
C HIS A 55 18.33 14.63 1.79
N GLU A 56 18.66 13.61 1.01
CA GLU A 56 20.04 13.38 0.54
C GLU A 56 20.51 14.47 -0.42
N ALA A 57 19.68 14.88 -1.38
CA ALA A 57 19.98 15.97 -2.31
C ALA A 57 20.19 17.31 -1.58
N GLN A 58 19.40 17.58 -0.53
CA GLN A 58 19.56 18.76 0.34
C GLN A 58 20.86 18.72 1.15
N LYS A 59 21.22 17.55 1.72
CA LYS A 59 22.49 17.37 2.44
C LYS A 59 23.70 17.61 1.54
N GLN A 60 23.64 17.16 0.28
CA GLN A 60 24.71 17.40 -0.68
C GLN A 60 24.85 18.89 -1.00
N LYS A 61 23.75 19.60 -1.25
CA LYS A 61 23.78 21.07 -1.47
C LYS A 61 24.27 21.86 -0.26
N MET A 62 24.01 21.39 0.96
CA MET A 62 24.50 22.06 2.18
C MET A 62 26.01 21.87 2.39
N LYS A 63 26.61 20.81 1.85
CA LYS A 63 28.07 20.61 1.90
C LYS A 63 28.84 21.52 0.95
N ASP A 64 28.21 22.00 -0.12
CA ASP A 64 28.81 22.95 -1.07
C ASP A 64 28.73 24.43 -0.61
N LEU A 65 28.06 24.69 0.52
CA LEU A 65 27.91 26.04 1.10
C LEU A 65 28.89 26.32 2.25
N TRP A 66 29.85 25.43 2.51
CA TRP A 66 30.93 25.59 3.50
C TRP A 66 32.29 25.31 2.89
#